data_AF-A0A8J1Z2B0-F1
#
_entry.id   AF-A0A8J1Z2B0-F1
#
_cell.length_a   1.000
_cell.length_b   1.000
_cell.length_c   1.000
_cell.angle_alpha   90.00
_cell.angle_beta   90.00
_cell.angle_gamma   90.00
#
_symmetry.space_group_name_H-M   'P 1'
#
loop_
_entity.id
_entity.type
_entity.pdbx_description
1 polymer ?
#
loop_
_entity_poly.entity_id
_entity_poly.type
_entity_poly.pdbx_seq_one_letter_code
_entity_poly.pdbx_strand_id
1 'polypeptide(L)'
;MHHSEEDFNKVEVNALYHRLVWTKTGSKMQGQLVMREVCRKQLEEENFPQTIRPVNPPMVTRPLPWLGPKKGCYFYAQRGVRGLIWVVIYDMGTVQRSLDALNSVPWRVNRRVFDTMEEVWSRDLELAKVPPRENVSLKSLFKTEKELTEMSPQEIKLHLLHIQSVKRRNAQLISERPTFLLRLNAAREYYHIWRLLA
;
A
#
# COMPACT_ATOMS: atom_id res chain seq x y z
N MET A 1 -24.00 5.25 24.95
CA MET A 1 -23.46 4.05 24.28
C MET A 1 -24.65 3.36 23.64
N HIS A 2 -24.61 3.13 22.33
CA HIS A 2 -25.68 2.38 21.66
C HIS A 2 -25.32 0.89 21.78
N HIS A 3 -26.21 0.11 22.38
CA HIS A 3 -26.10 -1.35 22.35
C HIS A 3 -26.40 -1.82 20.94
N SER A 4 -25.73 -2.89 20.50
CA SER A 4 -25.95 -3.40 19.16
C SER A 4 -27.36 -3.96 19.02
N GLU A 5 -27.98 -3.72 17.86
CA GLU A 5 -29.30 -4.29 17.54
C GLU A 5 -29.23 -5.82 17.39
N GLU A 6 -28.06 -6.37 17.03
CA GLU A 6 -27.85 -7.82 16.83
C GLU A 6 -27.41 -8.56 18.10
N ASP A 7 -26.71 -7.87 19.03
CA ASP A 7 -26.20 -8.46 20.27
C ASP A 7 -26.19 -7.42 21.39
N PHE A 8 -27.13 -7.54 22.33
CA PHE A 8 -27.30 -6.62 23.45
C PHE A 8 -26.09 -6.57 24.40
N ASN A 9 -25.23 -7.60 24.39
CA ASN A 9 -24.00 -7.59 25.17
C ASN A 9 -22.87 -6.80 24.51
N LYS A 10 -23.04 -6.39 23.25
CA LYS A 10 -22.06 -5.61 22.50
C LYS A 10 -22.47 -4.14 22.42
N VAL A 11 -21.45 -3.28 22.41
CA VAL A 11 -21.61 -1.83 22.27
C VAL A 11 -21.11 -1.42 20.90
N GLU A 12 -21.93 -0.68 20.18
CA GLU A 12 -21.56 -0.12 18.89
C GLU A 12 -20.71 1.13 19.08
N VAL A 13 -19.64 1.20 18.29
CA VAL A 13 -18.69 2.31 18.29
C VAL A 13 -18.39 2.72 16.87
N ASN A 14 -18.24 4.04 16.66
CA ASN A 14 -17.91 4.56 15.34
C ASN A 14 -16.58 3.96 14.84
N ALA A 15 -16.59 3.39 13.63
CA ALA A 15 -15.40 2.80 13.01
C ALA A 15 -14.29 3.83 12.77
N LEU A 16 -14.68 5.06 12.44
CA LEU A 16 -13.80 6.22 12.25
C LEU A 16 -14.06 7.27 13.32
N TYR A 17 -13.01 7.94 13.78
CA TYR A 17 -13.13 9.10 14.64
C TYR A 17 -12.12 10.18 14.24
N HIS A 18 -12.48 11.43 14.49
CA HIS A 18 -11.61 12.56 14.22
C HIS A 18 -10.64 12.79 15.39
N ARG A 19 -9.36 13.00 15.08
CA ARG A 19 -8.31 13.30 16.05
C ARG A 19 -7.51 14.50 15.58
N LEU A 20 -7.30 15.46 16.47
CA LEU A 20 -6.37 16.57 16.24
C LEU A 20 -4.97 16.17 16.70
N VAL A 21 -3.98 16.32 15.82
CA VAL A 21 -2.58 16.00 16.10
C VAL A 21 -1.71 17.18 15.70
N TRP A 22 -0.73 17.53 16.53
CA TRP A 22 0.27 18.53 16.18
C TRP A 22 1.14 18.05 15.01
N THR A 23 1.46 18.95 14.07
CA THR A 23 2.38 18.63 12.98
C THR A 23 3.75 18.26 13.53
N LYS A 24 4.56 17.51 12.76
CA LYS A 24 5.95 17.17 13.17
C LYS A 24 6.83 18.39 13.49
N THR A 25 6.49 19.54 12.89
CA THR A 25 7.13 20.84 13.14
C THR A 25 6.58 21.59 14.35
N GLY A 26 5.48 21.12 14.95
CA GLY A 26 4.83 21.71 16.13
C GLY A 26 4.00 22.98 15.87
N SER A 27 4.11 23.60 14.70
CA SER A 27 3.52 24.93 14.46
C SER A 27 2.01 24.94 14.19
N LYS A 28 1.40 23.81 13.82
CA LYS A 28 -0.02 23.73 13.45
C LYS A 28 -0.65 22.44 13.96
N MET A 29 -1.96 22.49 14.22
CA MET A 29 -2.76 21.28 14.44
C MET A 29 -3.34 20.79 13.11
N GLN A 30 -3.34 19.47 12.91
CA GLN A 30 -3.92 18.81 11.76
C GLN A 30 -5.00 17.84 12.21
N GLY A 31 -6.18 17.94 11.61
CA GLY A 31 -7.24 16.95 11.75
C GLY A 31 -6.91 15.67 10.99
N GLN A 32 -7.04 14.53 11.66
CA GLN A 32 -6.86 13.21 11.09
C GLN A 32 -8.12 12.38 11.35
N LEU A 33 -8.65 11.74 10.31
CA LEU A 33 -9.65 10.68 10.46
C LEU A 33 -8.91 9.38 10.75
N VAL A 34 -9.15 8.81 11.92
CA VAL A 34 -8.47 7.61 12.42
C VAL A 34 -9.45 6.45 12.43
N MET A 35 -9.04 5.34 11.82
CA MET A 35 -9.76 4.07 11.89
C MET A 35 -9.43 3.34 13.19
N ARG A 36 -10.45 2.79 13.85
CA ARG A 36 -10.25 1.95 15.04
C ARG A 36 -9.45 0.70 14.70
N GLU A 37 -8.69 0.22 15.69
CA GLU A 37 -7.79 -0.92 15.50
C GLU A 37 -8.53 -2.19 15.07
N VAL A 38 -9.72 -2.45 15.62
CA VAL A 38 -10.54 -3.62 15.25
C VAL A 38 -10.89 -3.60 13.76
N CYS A 39 -11.40 -2.48 13.24
CA CYS A 39 -11.70 -2.32 11.83
C CYS A 39 -10.45 -2.40 10.94
N ARG A 40 -9.32 -1.84 11.41
CA ARG A 40 -8.04 -1.91 10.69
C ARG A 40 -7.54 -3.35 10.59
N LYS A 41 -7.59 -4.12 11.69
CA LYS A 41 -7.19 -5.53 11.69
C LYS A 41 -8.08 -6.35 10.78
N GLN A 42 -9.40 -6.17 10.87
CA GLN A 42 -10.34 -6.82 9.98
C GLN A 42 -10.03 -6.49 8.50
N LEU A 43 -9.74 -5.24 8.17
CA LEU A 43 -9.35 -4.85 6.81
C LEU A 43 -8.01 -5.46 6.36
N GLU A 44 -7.09 -5.73 7.29
CA GLU A 44 -5.80 -6.39 7.02
C GLU A 44 -5.91 -7.92 6.95
N GLU A 45 -6.81 -8.53 7.71
CA GLU A 45 -7.07 -9.98 7.81
C GLU A 45 -8.04 -10.47 6.72
N GLU A 46 -9.09 -9.71 6.43
CA GLU A 46 -9.89 -9.90 5.22
C GLU A 46 -8.99 -9.66 4.01
N ASN A 47 -9.30 -10.30 2.88
CA ASN A 47 -8.54 -10.16 1.64
C ASN A 47 -8.48 -8.68 1.17
N PHE A 48 -7.58 -7.88 1.74
CA PHE A 48 -7.35 -6.47 1.46
C PHE A 48 -7.33 -6.15 -0.04
N PRO A 49 -6.72 -7.00 -0.91
CA PRO A 49 -6.72 -6.77 -2.34
C PRO A 49 -8.09 -6.95 -3.03
N GLN A 50 -9.02 -7.69 -2.42
CA GLN A 50 -10.38 -7.88 -2.94
C GLN A 50 -11.28 -6.69 -2.57
N THR A 51 -11.05 -6.10 -1.39
CA THR A 51 -11.84 -4.96 -0.88
C THR A 51 -11.48 -3.66 -1.59
N ILE A 52 -10.19 -3.45 -1.92
CA ILE A 52 -9.72 -2.20 -2.54
C ILE A 52 -9.24 -2.48 -3.95
N ARG A 53 -9.92 -1.89 -4.94
CA ARG A 53 -9.52 -1.97 -6.36
C ARG A 53 -8.85 -0.67 -6.83
N PRO A 54 -7.84 -0.75 -7.70
CA PRO A 54 -7.29 0.42 -8.36
C PRO A 54 -8.37 1.12 -9.19
N VAL A 55 -8.44 2.45 -9.08
CA VAL A 55 -9.40 3.27 -9.87
C VAL A 55 -9.14 3.13 -11.37
N ASN A 56 -7.86 3.09 -11.76
CA ASN A 56 -7.41 2.99 -13.14
C ASN A 56 -6.43 1.81 -13.27
N PRO A 57 -6.93 0.58 -13.44
CA PRO A 57 -6.09 -0.59 -13.65
C PRO A 57 -5.56 -0.63 -15.09
N PRO A 58 -4.47 -1.36 -15.39
CA PRO A 58 -3.95 -1.48 -16.75
C PRO A 58 -5.01 -1.90 -17.77
N MET A 59 -4.99 -1.30 -18.96
CA MET A 59 -5.96 -1.66 -20.02
C MET A 59 -5.61 -3.02 -20.62
N VAL A 60 -6.63 -3.84 -20.89
CA VAL A 60 -6.50 -5.12 -21.60
C VAL A 60 -6.55 -4.96 -23.12
N THR A 61 -6.97 -3.79 -23.59
CA THR A 61 -7.02 -3.42 -25.01
C THR A 61 -6.06 -2.27 -25.27
N ARG A 62 -5.80 -1.99 -26.55
CA ARG A 62 -5.02 -0.81 -26.95
C ARG A 62 -5.67 0.47 -26.38
N PRO A 63 -4.90 1.37 -25.74
CA PRO A 63 -5.41 2.65 -25.27
C PRO A 63 -5.85 3.57 -26.42
N LEU A 64 -6.71 4.54 -26.11
CA LEU A 64 -7.06 5.61 -27.05
C LEU A 64 -5.83 6.51 -27.32
N PRO A 65 -5.62 6.94 -28.58
CA PRO A 65 -4.56 7.89 -28.89
C PRO A 65 -4.82 9.24 -28.20
N TRP A 66 -3.74 9.95 -27.86
CA TRP A 66 -3.78 11.27 -27.26
C TRP A 66 -4.12 12.32 -28.31
N LEU A 67 -5.38 12.77 -28.29
CA LEU A 67 -5.86 13.84 -29.17
C LEU A 67 -5.70 15.23 -28.55
N GLY A 68 -5.40 15.29 -27.25
CA GLY A 68 -5.24 16.54 -26.54
C GLY A 68 -4.90 16.31 -25.08
N PRO A 69 -4.63 17.37 -24.31
CA PRO A 69 -4.16 17.25 -22.93
C PRO A 69 -5.16 16.58 -21.99
N LYS A 70 -6.45 16.54 -22.37
CA LYS A 70 -7.56 15.97 -21.59
C LYS A 70 -8.18 14.72 -22.24
N LYS A 71 -7.76 14.32 -23.44
CA LYS A 71 -8.40 13.28 -24.25
C LYS A 71 -7.37 12.28 -24.76
N GLY A 72 -7.46 11.05 -24.28
CA GLY A 72 -6.57 9.94 -24.63
C GLY A 72 -6.50 8.89 -23.52
N CYS A 73 -5.79 7.80 -23.78
CA CYS A 73 -5.59 6.68 -22.85
C CYS A 73 -6.87 5.89 -22.55
N TYR A 74 -7.52 6.11 -21.40
CA TYR A 74 -8.71 5.36 -20.99
C TYR A 74 -9.96 5.81 -21.75
N PHE A 75 -10.85 4.85 -22.06
CA PHE A 75 -12.12 5.13 -22.75
C PHE A 75 -13.05 6.05 -21.95
N TYR A 76 -13.26 5.74 -20.66
CA TYR A 76 -14.24 6.42 -19.80
C TYR A 76 -13.59 7.29 -18.71
N ALA A 77 -12.40 6.91 -18.22
CA ALA A 77 -11.69 7.62 -17.17
C ALA A 77 -10.72 8.68 -17.74
N GLN A 78 -11.23 9.55 -18.63
CA GLN A 78 -10.43 10.60 -19.25
C GLN A 78 -9.95 11.60 -18.20
N ARG A 79 -8.69 11.46 -17.77
CA ARG A 79 -8.02 12.41 -16.90
C ARG A 79 -6.92 13.08 -17.69
N GLY A 80 -6.90 14.41 -17.64
CA GLY A 80 -5.87 15.16 -18.32
C GLY A 80 -4.49 14.97 -17.71
N VAL A 81 -3.47 15.35 -18.46
CA VAL A 81 -2.07 15.37 -18.03
C VAL A 81 -1.99 16.17 -16.72
N ARG A 82 -1.56 15.51 -15.63
CA ARG A 82 -1.47 16.14 -14.31
C ARG A 82 -0.40 17.23 -14.31
N GLY A 83 -0.69 18.36 -13.67
CA GLY A 83 0.29 19.40 -13.35
C GLY A 83 0.50 20.49 -14.41
N LEU A 84 -0.24 20.48 -15.54
CA LEU A 84 0.00 21.42 -16.63
C LEU A 84 -1.28 22.14 -17.06
N ILE A 85 -1.60 23.23 -16.37
CA ILE A 85 -2.74 24.12 -16.68
C ILE A 85 -2.51 24.84 -18.03
N TRP A 86 -1.25 25.09 -18.41
CA TRP A 86 -0.88 25.88 -19.59
C TRP A 86 -0.57 25.06 -20.85
N VAL A 87 -0.61 23.74 -20.79
CA VAL A 87 -0.25 22.88 -21.93
C VAL A 87 -1.18 23.03 -23.14
N VAL A 88 -2.38 23.57 -22.93
CA VAL A 88 -3.33 23.84 -24.01
C VAL A 88 -2.80 24.87 -25.03
N ILE A 89 -1.80 25.68 -24.67
CA ILE A 89 -1.25 26.75 -25.51
C ILE A 89 -0.13 26.27 -26.44
N TYR A 90 0.46 25.10 -26.15
CA TYR A 90 1.63 24.58 -26.89
C TYR A 90 1.23 23.55 -27.94
N ASP A 91 1.99 23.46 -29.04
CA ASP A 91 1.91 22.33 -29.96
C ASP A 91 2.37 21.05 -29.24
N MET A 92 1.44 20.12 -29.09
CA MET A 92 1.64 18.87 -28.38
C MET A 92 1.89 17.68 -29.31
N GLY A 93 1.97 17.88 -30.63
CA GLY A 93 2.02 16.78 -31.60
C GLY A 93 3.15 15.77 -31.34
N THR A 94 4.35 16.25 -31.01
CA THR A 94 5.50 15.36 -30.68
C THR A 94 5.30 14.62 -29.36
N VAL A 95 4.73 15.28 -28.35
CA VAL A 95 4.47 14.67 -27.04
C VAL A 95 3.35 13.63 -27.17
N GLN A 96 2.27 13.95 -27.88
CA GLN A 96 1.16 13.04 -28.16
C GLN A 96 1.64 11.78 -28.86
N ARG A 97 2.40 11.90 -29.96
CA ARG A 97 2.97 10.75 -30.66
C ARG A 97 3.89 9.90 -29.77
N SER A 98 4.72 10.55 -28.94
CA SER A 98 5.58 9.84 -27.99
C SER A 98 4.78 9.08 -26.94
N LEU A 99 3.74 9.71 -26.38
CA LEU A 99 2.85 9.08 -25.40
C LEU A 99 2.08 7.91 -26.04
N ASP A 100 1.59 8.07 -27.26
CA ASP A 100 0.90 7.00 -27.99
C ASP A 100 1.82 5.81 -28.25
N ALA A 101 3.06 6.08 -28.68
CA ALA A 101 4.07 5.04 -28.86
C ALA A 101 4.32 4.27 -27.56
N LEU A 102 4.55 4.95 -26.44
CA LEU A 102 4.77 4.32 -25.13
C LEU A 102 3.56 3.53 -24.63
N ASN A 103 2.36 4.08 -24.75
CA ASN A 103 1.13 3.45 -24.28
C ASN A 103 0.68 2.27 -25.16
N SER A 104 1.12 2.22 -26.41
CA SER A 104 0.80 1.13 -27.35
C SER A 104 1.58 -0.15 -27.11
N VAL A 105 2.64 -0.12 -26.29
CA VAL A 105 3.49 -1.28 -26.01
C VAL A 105 2.72 -2.28 -25.13
N PRO A 106 2.45 -3.51 -25.61
CA PRO A 106 1.77 -4.51 -24.82
C PRO A 106 2.70 -5.07 -23.74
N TRP A 107 2.19 -5.18 -22.52
CA TRP A 107 2.90 -5.78 -21.39
C TRP A 107 2.27 -7.11 -20.99
N ARG A 108 3.10 -8.03 -20.50
CA ARG A 108 2.64 -9.30 -19.94
C ARG A 108 3.33 -9.58 -18.61
N VAL A 109 2.62 -10.22 -17.70
CA VAL A 109 3.20 -10.69 -16.43
C VAL A 109 4.21 -11.79 -16.74
N ASN A 110 5.41 -11.67 -16.14
CA ASN A 110 6.39 -12.75 -16.19
C ASN A 110 5.98 -13.84 -15.20
N ARG A 111 5.50 -14.97 -15.72
CA ARG A 111 4.97 -16.07 -14.89
C ARG A 111 5.99 -16.64 -13.93
N ARG A 112 7.21 -16.93 -14.39
CA ARG A 112 8.25 -17.52 -13.53
C ARG A 112 8.53 -16.64 -12.31
N VAL A 113 8.62 -15.33 -12.52
CA VAL A 113 8.84 -14.37 -11.43
C VAL A 113 7.60 -14.29 -10.53
N PHE A 114 6.40 -14.26 -11.11
CA PHE A 114 5.16 -14.25 -10.35
C PHE A 114 5.02 -15.49 -9.45
N ASP A 115 5.17 -16.69 -10.03
CA ASP A 115 5.04 -17.96 -9.32
C ASP A 115 6.03 -18.05 -8.16
N THR A 116 7.29 -17.62 -8.38
CA THR A 116 8.30 -17.53 -7.31
C THR A 116 7.92 -16.53 -6.23
N MET A 117 7.42 -15.33 -6.58
CA MET A 117 7.02 -14.33 -5.59
C MET A 117 5.80 -14.78 -4.77
N GLU A 118 4.87 -15.49 -5.41
CA GLU A 118 3.73 -16.10 -4.72
C GLU A 118 4.20 -17.22 -3.78
N GLU A 119 5.13 -18.07 -4.20
CA GLU A 119 5.73 -19.12 -3.36
C GLU A 119 6.45 -18.53 -2.15
N VAL A 120 7.30 -17.52 -2.35
CA VAL A 120 8.02 -16.80 -1.29
C VAL A 120 7.05 -16.20 -0.29
N TRP A 121 5.98 -15.54 -0.76
CA TRP A 121 4.93 -15.03 0.11
C TRP A 121 4.16 -16.14 0.84
N SER A 122 3.84 -17.24 0.15
CA SER A 122 3.08 -18.37 0.69
C SER A 122 3.81 -19.05 1.85
N ARG A 123 5.14 -19.11 1.77
CA ARG A 123 6.04 -19.72 2.75
C ARG A 123 6.59 -18.75 3.79
N ASP A 124 6.19 -17.47 3.74
CA ASP A 124 6.68 -16.40 4.63
C ASP A 124 8.22 -16.29 4.65
N LEU A 125 8.83 -16.39 3.46
CA LEU A 125 10.28 -16.25 3.32
C LEU A 125 10.65 -14.77 3.15
N GLU A 126 11.51 -14.25 4.03
CA GLU A 126 12.03 -12.86 3.95
C GLU A 126 13.10 -12.71 2.84
N LEU A 127 12.72 -12.94 1.59
CA LEU A 127 13.61 -12.89 0.43
C LEU A 127 13.18 -11.82 -0.58
N ALA A 128 14.14 -11.29 -1.35
CA ALA A 128 13.87 -10.39 -2.48
C ALA A 128 12.98 -9.16 -2.17
N LYS A 129 13.05 -8.63 -0.95
CA LYS A 129 12.21 -7.52 -0.45
C LYS A 129 10.71 -7.85 -0.33
N VAL A 130 10.34 -9.13 -0.31
CA VAL A 130 9.02 -9.55 0.13
C VAL A 130 8.92 -9.26 1.63
N PRO A 131 7.90 -8.48 2.08
CA PRO A 131 7.77 -8.18 3.49
C PRO A 131 7.32 -9.43 4.27
N PRO A 132 7.79 -9.65 5.50
CA PRO A 132 7.24 -10.68 6.39
C PRO A 132 5.77 -10.43 6.68
N ARG A 133 5.02 -11.50 6.94
CA ARG A 133 3.60 -11.43 7.29
C ARG A 133 3.36 -10.74 8.62
N GLU A 134 4.20 -11.04 9.60
CA GLU A 134 4.04 -10.54 10.96
C GLU A 134 5.07 -9.48 11.34
N ASN A 135 4.78 -8.75 12.41
CA ASN A 135 5.74 -7.85 13.03
C ASN A 135 6.67 -8.63 13.94
N VAL A 136 7.91 -8.16 14.07
CA VAL A 136 8.80 -8.66 15.11
C VAL A 136 8.21 -8.30 16.48
N SER A 137 7.98 -9.31 17.33
CA SER A 137 7.44 -9.09 18.66
C SER A 137 8.39 -8.22 19.49
N LEU A 138 7.87 -7.16 20.09
CA LEU A 138 8.66 -6.34 21.02
C LEU A 138 8.87 -7.05 22.35
N LYS A 139 7.97 -8.00 22.72
CA LYS A 139 8.05 -8.72 24.01
C LYS A 139 9.31 -9.57 24.11
N SER A 140 9.70 -10.22 23.02
CA SER A 140 10.94 -11.01 22.96
C SER A 140 12.20 -10.16 23.04
N LEU A 141 12.09 -8.84 22.87
CA LEU A 141 13.20 -7.92 22.93
C LEU A 141 13.33 -7.22 24.28
N PHE A 142 12.32 -7.28 25.16
CA PHE A 142 12.47 -6.69 26.48
C PHE A 142 13.26 -7.65 27.38
N LYS A 143 14.38 -7.14 27.91
CA LYS A 143 15.16 -7.84 28.93
C LYS A 143 14.45 -7.80 30.28
N THR A 144 14.71 -8.81 31.10
CA THR A 144 14.19 -8.89 32.47
C THR A 144 14.89 -7.84 33.34
N GLU A 145 14.24 -7.41 34.42
CA GLU A 145 14.78 -6.42 35.35
C GLU A 145 16.16 -6.80 35.90
N LYS A 146 16.38 -8.09 36.19
CA LYS A 146 17.69 -8.64 36.60
C LYS A 146 18.79 -8.44 35.56
N GLU A 147 18.48 -8.75 34.29
CA GLU A 147 19.42 -8.61 33.18
C GLU A 147 19.75 -7.13 32.91
N LEU A 148 18.82 -6.21 33.18
CA LEU A 148 19.04 -4.77 33.02
C LEU A 148 19.97 -4.21 34.10
N THR A 149 19.87 -4.70 35.34
CA THR A 149 20.76 -4.33 36.45
C THR A 149 22.19 -4.84 36.30
N GLU A 150 22.39 -5.95 35.58
CA GLU A 150 23.72 -6.54 35.31
C GLU A 150 24.43 -5.88 34.12
N MET A 151 23.71 -5.13 33.29
CA MET A 151 24.25 -4.49 32.09
C MET A 151 24.95 -3.16 32.39
N SER A 152 26.01 -2.90 31.65
CA SER A 152 26.67 -1.60 31.64
C SER A 152 25.77 -0.51 31.01
N PRO A 153 25.97 0.77 31.34
CA PRO A 153 25.21 1.87 30.74
C PRO A 153 25.29 1.92 29.20
N GLN A 154 26.39 1.46 28.60
CA GLN A 154 26.57 1.42 27.15
C GLN A 154 25.69 0.35 26.49
N GLU A 155 25.62 -0.83 27.10
CA GLU A 155 24.80 -1.93 26.59
C GLU A 155 23.31 -1.60 26.71
N ILE A 156 22.90 -0.92 27.79
CA ILE A 156 21.52 -0.42 27.94
C ILE A 156 21.18 0.54 26.80
N LYS A 157 22.09 1.48 26.47
CA LYS A 157 21.89 2.41 25.35
C LYS A 157 21.76 1.68 24.02
N LEU A 158 22.65 0.72 23.73
CA LEU A 158 22.58 -0.08 22.50
C LEU A 158 21.29 -0.88 22.40
N HIS A 159 20.84 -1.44 23.52
CA HIS A 159 19.59 -2.19 23.60
C HIS A 159 18.37 -1.31 23.29
N LEU A 160 18.30 -0.10 23.86
CA LEU A 160 17.24 0.86 23.55
C LEU A 160 17.23 1.28 22.07
N LEU A 161 18.41 1.50 21.48
CA LEU A 161 18.56 1.77 20.05
C LEU A 161 18.07 0.59 19.20
N HIS A 162 18.36 -0.64 19.60
CA HIS A 162 17.88 -1.84 18.93
C HIS A 162 16.34 -1.91 18.98
N ILE A 163 15.72 -1.75 20.14
CA ILE A 163 14.25 -1.70 20.28
C ILE A 163 13.65 -0.61 19.38
N GLN A 164 14.27 0.58 19.35
CA GLN A 164 13.81 1.67 18.49
C GLN A 164 13.92 1.33 17.00
N SER A 165 14.99 0.65 16.59
CA SER A 165 15.18 0.18 15.21
C SER A 165 14.08 -0.82 14.80
N VAL A 166 13.73 -1.76 15.69
CA VAL A 166 12.67 -2.74 15.44
C VAL A 166 11.30 -2.07 15.39
N LYS A 167 11.01 -1.13 16.30
CA LYS A 167 9.78 -0.32 16.25
C LYS A 167 9.65 0.42 14.92
N ARG A 168 10.75 1.01 14.43
CA ARG A 168 10.79 1.69 13.12
C ARG A 168 10.52 0.71 11.97
N ARG A 169 11.13 -0.48 12.00
CA ARG A 169 10.91 -1.52 10.98
C ARG A 169 9.46 -2.00 10.95
N ASN A 170 8.89 -2.31 12.12
CA ASN A 170 7.48 -2.69 12.23
C ASN A 170 6.55 -1.59 11.71
N ALA A 171 6.86 -0.31 11.98
CA ALA A 171 6.09 0.81 11.44
C ALA A 171 6.15 0.91 9.90
N GLN A 172 7.27 0.54 9.28
CA GLN A 172 7.40 0.46 7.82
C GLN A 172 6.60 -0.71 7.23
N LEU A 173 6.62 -1.87 7.90
CA LEU A 173 5.90 -3.07 7.45
C LEU A 173 4.39 -2.85 7.31
N ILE A 174 3.82 -1.96 8.12
CA ILE A 174 2.40 -1.60 8.06
C ILE A 174 1.99 -1.11 6.67
N SER A 175 2.85 -0.38 5.96
CA SER A 175 2.54 0.10 4.60
C SER A 175 3.13 -0.78 3.49
N GLU A 176 4.26 -1.44 3.74
CA GLU A 176 4.92 -2.31 2.75
C GLU A 176 4.07 -3.54 2.42
N ARG A 177 3.50 -4.23 3.43
CA ARG A 177 2.67 -5.42 3.24
C ARG A 177 1.44 -5.19 2.35
N PRO A 178 0.53 -4.24 2.67
CA PRO A 178 -0.64 -4.01 1.82
C PRO A 178 -0.24 -3.55 0.42
N THR A 179 0.84 -2.77 0.29
CA THR A 179 1.34 -2.34 -1.03
C THR A 179 1.84 -3.54 -1.85
N PHE A 180 2.58 -4.46 -1.23
CA PHE A 180 3.04 -5.68 -1.88
C PHE A 180 1.86 -6.56 -2.29
N LEU A 181 0.89 -6.78 -1.40
CA LEU A 181 -0.29 -7.59 -1.67
C LEU A 181 -1.16 -7.02 -2.81
N LEU A 182 -1.35 -5.70 -2.86
CA LEU A 182 -2.05 -5.05 -3.97
C LEU A 182 -1.35 -5.28 -5.32
N ARG A 183 -0.01 -5.20 -5.34
CA ARG A 183 0.78 -5.45 -6.55
C ARG A 183 0.74 -6.91 -6.97
N LEU A 184 0.85 -7.83 -6.01
CA LEU A 184 0.76 -9.27 -6.25
C LEU A 184 -0.62 -9.64 -6.78
N ASN A 185 -1.69 -9.09 -6.20
CA ASN A 185 -3.05 -9.32 -6.68
C ASN A 185 -3.29 -8.74 -8.08
N ALA A 186 -2.81 -7.53 -8.35
CA ALA A 186 -2.87 -6.96 -9.70
C ALA A 186 -2.14 -7.86 -10.71
N ALA A 187 -0.97 -8.42 -10.36
CA ALA A 187 -0.30 -9.38 -11.25
C ALA A 187 -1.11 -10.68 -11.44
N ARG A 188 -1.77 -11.17 -10.38
CA ARG A 188 -2.64 -12.36 -10.42
C ARG A 188 -3.82 -12.18 -11.37
N GLU A 189 -4.51 -11.04 -11.28
CA GLU A 189 -5.65 -10.71 -12.16
C GLU A 189 -5.24 -10.71 -13.65
N TYR A 190 -4.01 -10.28 -13.95
CA TYR A 190 -3.50 -10.17 -15.31
C TYR A 190 -2.71 -11.40 -15.81
N TYR A 191 -2.55 -12.42 -14.97
CA TYR A 191 -1.71 -13.59 -15.24
C TYR A 191 -2.15 -14.38 -16.49
N HIS A 192 -3.46 -14.49 -16.72
CA HIS A 192 -4.03 -15.27 -17.83
C HIS A 192 -4.53 -14.44 -19.01
N ILE A 193 -4.40 -13.11 -18.98
CA ILE A 193 -5.07 -12.21 -19.95
C ILE A 193 -4.61 -12.42 -21.39
N TRP A 194 -3.39 -12.87 -21.63
CA TRP A 194 -2.90 -13.21 -22.98
C TRP A 194 -3.80 -14.24 -23.71
N ARG A 195 -4.57 -15.07 -22.98
CA ARG A 195 -5.53 -16.01 -23.58
C ARG A 195 -6.74 -15.32 -24.21
N LEU A 196 -7.04 -14.10 -23.80
CA LEU A 196 -8.18 -13.30 -24.31
C LEU A 196 -7.80 -12.49 -25.56
N LEU A 197 -6.51 -12.45 -25.91
CA LEU A 197 -5.96 -11.66 -27.01
C LEU A 197 -5.42 -12.53 -28.17
N ALA A 198 -5.59 -13.85 -28.08
CA ALA A 198 -5.26 -14.84 -29.10
C ALA A 198 -6.53 -15.28 -29.82
#